data_AF-A0A0C9S031-F1
#
_entry.id   AF-A0A0C9S031-F1
#
_cell.length_a   1.000
_cell.length_b   1.000
_cell.length_c   1.000
_cell.angle_alpha   90.00
_cell.angle_beta   90.00
_cell.angle_gamma   90.00
#
_symmetry.space_group_name_H-M   'P 1'
#
loop_
_entity.id
_entity.type
_entity.pdbx_description
1 polymer ?
#
loop_
_entity_poly.entity_id
_entity_poly.type
_entity_poly.pdbx_seq_one_letter_code
_entity_poly.pdbx_strand_id
1 'polypeptide(L)'
;LKEESLIAQRVVYDAVSAVGGVAKIDVTNTMMQMVRGANARWKEELQRKRQERLDASDAERKKKRVAALVKELQHKKQKLISDAQLQASRLEEEIISLKHA
;
A
#
# COMPACT_ATOMS: atom_id res chain seq x y z
N LEU A 1 -2.54 -18.94 -14.86
CA LEU A 1 -1.50 -18.02 -15.38
C LEU A 1 -0.40 -18.70 -16.21
N LYS A 2 0.47 -19.56 -15.64
CA LYS A 2 1.57 -20.19 -16.44
C LYS A 2 1.07 -21.22 -17.47
N GLU A 3 0.12 -22.08 -17.08
CA GLU A 3 -0.45 -23.08 -17.99
C GLU A 3 -1.29 -22.46 -19.11
N GLU A 4 -2.13 -21.48 -18.78
CA GLU A 4 -2.91 -20.73 -19.78
C GLU A 4 -2.00 -20.02 -20.80
N SER A 5 -0.85 -19.52 -20.38
CA SER A 5 0.14 -18.94 -21.29
C SER A 5 0.76 -19.98 -22.23
N LEU A 6 1.03 -21.19 -21.75
CA LEU A 6 1.56 -22.29 -22.57
C LEU A 6 0.51 -22.77 -23.59
N ILE A 7 -0.74 -22.93 -23.14
CA ILE A 7 -1.86 -23.29 -24.01
C ILE A 7 -2.04 -22.23 -25.10
N ALA A 8 -2.04 -20.95 -24.75
CA ALA A 8 -2.17 -19.85 -25.72
C ALA A 8 -1.02 -19.84 -26.73
N GLN A 9 0.23 -20.04 -26.29
CA GLN A 9 1.38 -20.14 -27.19
C GLN A 9 1.25 -21.32 -28.14
N ARG A 10 0.75 -22.46 -27.66
CA ARG A 10 0.53 -23.64 -28.50
C ARG A 10 -0.54 -23.40 -29.56
N VAL A 11 -1.67 -22.78 -29.18
CA VAL A 11 -2.74 -22.41 -30.11
C VAL A 11 -2.22 -21.49 -31.22
N VAL A 12 -1.39 -20.50 -30.87
CA VAL A 12 -0.77 -19.60 -31.86
C VAL A 12 0.18 -20.38 -32.77
N TYR A 13 1.02 -21.24 -32.21
CA TYR A 13 1.97 -22.05 -32.99
C TYR A 13 1.25 -22.96 -34.00
N ASP A 14 0.21 -23.67 -33.57
CA ASP A 14 -0.55 -24.58 -34.42
C ASP A 14 -1.27 -23.81 -35.54
N ALA A 15 -1.84 -22.63 -35.23
CA ALA A 15 -2.46 -21.77 -36.24
C ALA A 15 -1.44 -21.23 -37.28
N VAL A 16 -0.27 -20.77 -36.85
CA VAL A 16 0.80 -20.29 -37.74
C VAL A 16 1.32 -21.44 -38.62
N SER A 17 1.48 -22.62 -38.04
CA SER A 17 1.96 -23.81 -38.75
C SER A 17 0.96 -24.26 -39.81
N ALA A 18 -0.34 -24.26 -39.50
CA ALA A 18 -1.41 -24.63 -40.44
C ALA A 18 -1.47 -23.71 -41.67
N VAL A 19 -1.15 -22.42 -41.51
CA VAL A 19 -1.10 -21.44 -42.61
C VAL A 19 0.20 -21.54 -43.43
N GLY A 20 1.15 -22.37 -43.00
CA GLY A 20 2.43 -22.58 -43.70
C GLY A 20 3.49 -21.54 -43.35
N GLY A 21 3.42 -20.97 -42.14
CA GLY A 21 4.40 -20.05 -41.59
C GLY A 21 3.97 -18.58 -41.58
N VAL A 22 4.70 -17.77 -40.81
CA VAL A 22 4.35 -16.36 -40.54
C VAL A 22 4.28 -15.47 -41.79
N ALA A 23 5.07 -15.79 -42.82
CA ALA A 23 5.10 -15.01 -44.07
C ALA A 23 3.79 -15.13 -44.89
N LYS A 24 2.96 -16.14 -44.61
CA LYS A 24 1.69 -16.39 -45.30
C LYS A 24 0.48 -15.84 -44.53
N ILE A 25 0.70 -15.17 -43.41
CA ILE A 25 -0.36 -14.63 -42.58
C ILE A 25 -0.68 -13.19 -43.03
N ASP A 26 -1.91 -12.98 -43.48
CA ASP A 26 -2.40 -11.65 -43.76
C ASP A 26 -2.75 -10.91 -42.47
N VAL A 27 -2.10 -9.75 -42.26
CA VAL A 27 -2.38 -8.90 -41.10
C VAL A 27 -3.70 -8.16 -41.33
N THR A 28 -4.74 -8.62 -40.63
CA THR A 28 -6.06 -8.00 -40.72
C THR A 28 -6.19 -6.77 -39.81
N ASN A 29 -7.11 -5.87 -40.18
CA ASN A 29 -7.43 -4.72 -39.33
C ASN A 29 -7.95 -5.14 -37.94
N THR A 30 -8.69 -6.25 -37.87
CA THR A 30 -9.17 -6.82 -36.59
C THR A 30 -8.02 -7.20 -35.68
N MET A 31 -6.95 -7.81 -36.20
CA MET A 31 -5.75 -8.13 -35.42
C MET A 31 -5.10 -6.86 -34.87
N MET A 32 -4.98 -5.82 -35.70
CA MET A 32 -4.43 -4.53 -35.27
C MET A 32 -5.27 -3.89 -34.16
N GLN A 33 -6.60 -3.96 -34.26
CA GLN A 33 -7.51 -3.47 -33.22
C GLN A 33 -7.37 -4.26 -31.91
N MET A 34 -7.29 -5.60 -31.99
CA MET A 34 -7.10 -6.45 -30.81
C MET A 34 -5.78 -6.13 -30.10
N VAL A 35 -4.69 -5.96 -30.84
CA VAL A 35 -3.38 -5.60 -30.28
C VAL A 35 -3.42 -4.22 -29.62
N ARG A 36 -4.04 -3.23 -30.25
CA ARG A 36 -4.21 -1.89 -29.65
C ARG A 36 -5.02 -1.95 -28.36
N GLY A 37 -6.13 -2.67 -28.35
CA GLY A 37 -6.95 -2.86 -27.15
C GLY A 37 -6.21 -3.57 -26.03
N ALA A 38 -5.44 -4.61 -26.35
CA ALA A 38 -4.60 -5.31 -25.37
C ALA A 38 -3.51 -4.38 -24.79
N ASN A 39 -2.87 -3.56 -25.62
CA ASN A 39 -1.87 -2.61 -25.17
C ASN A 39 -2.47 -1.52 -24.26
N ALA A 40 -3.66 -1.01 -24.60
CA ALA A 40 -4.38 -0.03 -23.79
C ALA A 40 -4.70 -0.59 -22.39
N ARG A 41 -5.32 -1.78 -22.33
CA ARG A 41 -5.62 -2.46 -21.05
C ARG A 41 -4.36 -2.72 -20.22
N TRP A 42 -3.27 -3.13 -20.86
CA TRP A 42 -2.01 -3.34 -20.16
C TRP A 42 -1.44 -2.04 -19.56
N LYS A 43 -1.52 -0.92 -20.29
CA LYS A 43 -1.10 0.40 -19.80
C LYS A 43 -1.95 0.88 -18.64
N GLU A 44 -3.27 0.74 -18.74
CA GLU A 44 -4.21 1.09 -17.68
C GLU A 44 -3.91 0.28 -16.41
N GLU A 45 -3.74 -1.03 -16.55
CA GLU A 45 -3.41 -1.92 -15.44
C GLU A 45 -2.05 -1.59 -14.81
N LEU A 46 -1.06 -1.23 -15.63
CA LEU A 46 0.25 -0.79 -15.16
C LEU A 46 0.16 0.52 -14.35
N GLN A 47 -0.63 1.49 -14.82
CA GLN A 47 -0.89 2.74 -14.10
C GLN A 47 -1.64 2.49 -12.80
N ARG A 48 -2.68 1.64 -12.82
CA ARG A 48 -3.44 1.24 -11.63
C ARG A 48 -2.53 0.66 -10.55
N LYS A 49 -1.69 -0.32 -10.91
CA LYS A 49 -0.72 -0.92 -9.98
C LYS A 49 0.29 0.08 -9.43
N ARG A 50 0.69 1.08 -10.23
CA ARG A 50 1.58 2.15 -9.77
C ARG A 50 0.88 3.02 -8.72
N GLN A 51 -0.37 3.39 -8.96
CA GLN A 51 -1.15 4.19 -8.03
C GLN A 51 -1.42 3.44 -6.72
N GLU A 52 -1.82 2.17 -6.80
CA GLU A 52 -2.05 1.32 -5.61
C GLU A 52 -0.80 1.23 -4.71
N ARG A 53 0.40 1.17 -5.31
CA ARG A 53 1.67 1.18 -4.56
C ARG A 53 1.93 2.52 -3.86
N LEU A 54 1.62 3.64 -4.52
CA LEU A 54 1.76 4.97 -3.94
C LEU A 54 0.78 5.14 -2.77
N ASP A 55 -0.48 4.76 -2.98
CA ASP A 55 -1.53 4.85 -1.96
C ASP A 55 -1.21 3.98 -0.74
N ALA A 56 -0.72 2.76 -0.96
CA ALA A 56 -0.28 1.87 0.12
C ALA A 56 0.90 2.46 0.91
N SER A 57 1.88 3.06 0.23
CA SER A 57 3.01 3.74 0.86
C SER A 57 2.55 4.94 1.71
N ASP A 58 1.61 5.74 1.19
CA ASP A 58 1.06 6.89 1.91
C ASP A 58 0.21 6.47 3.11
N ALA A 59 -0.57 5.41 2.99
CA ALA A 59 -1.33 4.84 4.09
C ALA A 59 -0.41 4.37 5.22
N GLU A 60 0.67 3.66 4.88
CA GLU A 60 1.66 3.20 5.86
C GLU A 60 2.38 4.37 6.54
N ARG A 61 2.73 5.42 5.78
CA ARG A 61 3.33 6.64 6.34
C ARG A 61 2.39 7.35 7.32
N LYS A 62 1.10 7.47 6.96
CA LYS A 62 0.07 8.04 7.85
C LYS A 62 -0.07 7.23 9.13
N LYS A 63 -0.14 5.90 9.02
CA LYS A 63 -0.24 4.99 10.17
C LYS A 63 0.94 5.15 11.13
N LYS A 64 2.18 5.19 10.61
CA LYS A 64 3.38 5.43 11.41
C LYS A 64 3.35 6.79 12.12
N ARG A 65 2.93 7.85 11.43
CA ARG A 65 2.81 9.19 12.00
C ARG A 65 1.80 9.23 13.15
N VAL A 66 0.63 8.62 12.97
CA VAL A 66 -0.40 8.54 14.01
C VAL A 66 0.10 7.75 15.22
N ALA A 67 0.74 6.60 15.00
CA ALA A 67 1.30 5.80 16.08
C ALA A 67 2.36 6.56 16.90
N ALA A 68 3.23 7.33 16.23
CA ALA A 68 4.21 8.18 16.89
C ALA A 68 3.55 9.27 17.75
N LEU A 69 2.53 9.95 17.22
CA LEU A 69 1.77 10.98 17.94
C LEU A 69 1.05 10.40 19.17
N VAL A 70 0.43 9.23 19.04
CA VAL A 70 -0.22 8.54 20.17
C VAL A 70 0.79 8.25 21.27
N LYS A 71 1.96 7.71 20.92
CA LYS A 71 3.03 7.41 21.88
C LYS A 71 3.53 8.68 22.59
N GLU A 72 3.71 9.77 21.84
CA GLU A 72 4.12 11.06 22.39
C GLU A 72 3.08 11.60 23.37
N LEU A 73 1.79 11.57 23.01
CA LEU A 73 0.70 12.02 23.87
C LEU A 73 0.56 11.17 25.14
N GLN A 74 0.73 9.85 25.03
CA GLN A 74 0.75 8.95 26.19
C GLN A 74 1.89 9.30 27.14
N HIS A 75 3.09 9.55 26.60
CA HIS A 75 4.23 9.95 27.42
C HIS A 75 4.00 11.31 28.11
N LYS A 76 3.49 12.30 27.37
CA LYS A 76 3.12 13.62 27.95
C LYS A 76 2.09 13.49 29.06
N LYS A 77 1.05 12.68 28.85
CA LYS A 77 0.02 12.41 29.87
C LYS A 77 0.64 11.80 31.12
N GLN A 78 1.49 10.77 30.96
CA GLN A 78 2.12 10.09 32.09
C GLN A 78 3.03 11.03 32.88
N LYS A 79 3.81 11.87 32.19
CA LYS A 79 4.63 12.89 32.82
C LYS A 79 3.79 13.89 33.63
N LEU A 80 2.72 14.41 33.05
CA LEU A 80 1.81 15.33 33.75
C LEU A 80 1.18 14.70 35.00
N ILE A 81 0.79 13.43 34.92
CA ILE A 81 0.27 12.70 36.09
C ILE A 81 1.34 12.57 37.17
N SER A 82 2.56 12.19 36.80
CA SER A 82 3.67 12.08 37.74
C SER A 82 4.01 13.41 38.41
N ASP A 83 4.04 14.49 37.63
CA ASP A 83 4.33 15.83 38.13
C ASP A 83 3.22 16.31 39.09
N ALA A 84 1.95 16.05 38.75
CA ALA A 84 0.81 16.37 39.62
C ALA A 84 0.82 15.55 40.92
N GLN A 85 1.18 14.27 40.86
CA GLN A 85 1.33 13.43 42.05
C GLN A 85 2.43 13.94 42.97
N LEU A 86 3.58 14.31 42.41
CA LEU A 86 4.68 14.89 43.18
C LEU A 86 4.27 16.20 43.86
N GLN A 87 3.53 17.06 43.15
CA GLN A 87 3.00 18.29 43.73
C GLN A 87 1.99 18.01 44.84
N ALA A 88 1.09 17.04 44.65
CA ALA A 88 0.13 16.64 45.68
C ALA A 88 0.82 16.14 46.95
N SER A 89 1.83 15.27 46.84
CA SER A 89 2.59 14.78 47.99
C SER A 89 3.32 15.90 48.74
N ARG A 90 3.91 16.87 48.03
CA ARG A 90 4.53 18.04 48.67
C ARG A 90 3.53 18.88 49.46
N LEU A 91 2.34 19.10 48.90
CA LEU A 91 1.28 19.84 49.60
C LEU A 91 0.77 19.06 50.82
N GLU A 92 0.68 17.73 50.74
CA GLU A 92 0.33 16.89 51.89
C GLU A 92 1.37 16.97 53.00
N GLU A 93 2.66 16.90 52.66
CA GLU A 93 3.77 17.08 53.62
C GLU A 93 3.68 18.46 54.31
N GLU A 94 3.41 19.52 53.55
CA GLU A 94 3.25 20.87 54.08
C GLU A 94 2.03 20.97 55.01
N ILE A 95 0.89 20.41 54.63
CA ILE A 95 -0.31 20.34 55.48
C ILE A 95 -0.03 19.60 56.79
N ILE A 96 0.69 18.47 56.75
CA ILE A 96 1.05 17.69 57.94
C ILE A 96 1.97 18.52 58.84
N SER A 97 2.97 19.19 58.26
CA SER A 97 3.90 20.04 59.02
C SER A 97 3.18 21.18 59.75
N LEU A 98 2.19 21.82 59.10
CA LEU A 98 1.38 22.89 59.69
C LEU A 98 0.37 22.39 60.73
N LYS A 99 -0.09 21.14 60.64
CA LYS A 99 -1.00 20.53 61.63
C LYS A 99 -0.30 20.03 62.88
N HIS A 100 1.03 19.89 62.85
CA HIS A 100 1.83 19.36 63.97
C HIS A 100 2.83 20.40 64.51
N ALA A 101 2.78 21.64 64.01
CA ALA A 101 3.40 22.83 64.59
C ALA A 101 2.45 23.50 65.59
#